data_AF-A0A3A9E7V1-F1
#
_entry.id   AF-A0A3A9E7V1-F1
#
_cell.length_a   1.000
_cell.length_b   1.000
_cell.length_c   1.000
_cell.angle_alpha   90.00
_cell.angle_beta   90.00
_cell.angle_gamma   90.00
#
_symmetry.space_group_name_H-M   'P 1'
#
loop_
_entity.id
_entity.type
_entity.pdbx_description
1 polymer ?
#
loop_
_entity_poly.entity_id
_entity_poly.type
_entity_poly.pdbx_seq_one_letter_code
_entity_poly.pdbx_strand_id
1 'polypeptide(L)'
;AVAESPIDALSLATLVKLSGGEPRDSHYLSLGGTGPRALMQFLHDHPCVTQVSLCLDNDKAGLKGIERLTQEIQNDAELSGRVKLVYPNPPKLGKDYNEFLCIHVKAARTAQRQRDGAR
;
A
#
# COMPACT_ATOMS: atom_id res chain seq x y z
N ALA A 1 -1.36 1.49 -5.37
CA ALA A 1 -0.61 1.04 -4.19
C ALA A 1 -0.24 -0.42 -4.35
N VAL A 2 0.96 -0.78 -3.91
CA VAL A 2 1.51 -2.14 -4.02
C VAL A 2 1.72 -2.66 -2.60
N ALA A 3 1.12 -3.79 -2.26
CA ALA A 3 1.14 -4.36 -0.92
C ALA A 3 1.78 -5.76 -0.92
N GLU A 4 2.30 -6.18 0.22
CA GLU A 4 2.92 -7.50 0.39
C GLU A 4 1.90 -8.63 0.24
N SER A 5 0.70 -8.44 0.79
CA SER A 5 -0.36 -9.45 0.81
C SER A 5 -1.71 -8.92 0.29
N PRO A 6 -2.65 -9.82 -0.07
CA PRO A 6 -3.99 -9.41 -0.50
C PRO A 6 -4.78 -8.69 0.61
N ILE A 7 -4.60 -9.07 1.88
CA ILE A 7 -5.32 -8.45 2.99
C ILE A 7 -4.85 -7.00 3.20
N ASP A 8 -3.56 -6.73 2.98
CA ASP A 8 -3.01 -5.36 3.05
C ASP A 8 -3.52 -4.48 1.91
N ALA A 9 -3.61 -5.03 0.69
CA ALA A 9 -4.20 -4.33 -0.46
C ALA A 9 -5.65 -3.91 -0.18
N LEU A 10 -6.46 -4.80 0.40
CA LEU A 10 -7.84 -4.49 0.81
C LEU A 10 -7.90 -3.52 1.99
N SER A 11 -6.95 -3.61 2.90
CA SER A 11 -6.85 -2.69 4.04
C SER A 11 -6.54 -1.27 3.59
N LEU A 12 -5.62 -1.10 2.64
CA LEU A 12 -5.33 0.17 1.98
C LEU A 12 -6.56 0.77 1.30
N ALA A 13 -7.29 -0.02 0.50
CA ALA A 13 -8.52 0.43 -0.14
C ALA A 13 -9.57 0.89 0.90
N THR A 14 -9.68 0.16 2.01
CA THR A 14 -10.58 0.52 3.12
C THR A 14 -10.15 1.81 3.81
N LEU A 15 -8.85 2.01 4.05
CA LEU A 15 -8.31 3.24 4.65
C LEU A 15 -8.57 4.46 3.77
N VAL A 16 -8.41 4.34 2.44
CA VAL A 16 -8.77 5.39 1.48
C VAL A 16 -10.24 5.75 1.61
N LYS A 17 -11.13 4.75 1.63
CA LYS A 17 -12.57 4.94 1.81
C LYS A 17 -12.89 5.64 3.13
N LEU A 18 -12.27 5.21 4.24
CA LEU A 18 -12.46 5.81 5.57
C LEU A 18 -11.95 7.25 5.65
N SER A 19 -10.96 7.61 4.83
CA SER A 19 -10.42 8.98 4.74
C SER A 19 -11.25 9.89 3.83
N GLY A 20 -12.35 9.39 3.26
CA GLY A 20 -13.22 10.13 2.34
C GLY A 20 -12.80 10.10 0.88
N GLY A 21 -11.80 9.28 0.50
CA GLY A 21 -11.39 9.09 -0.88
C GLY A 21 -12.15 7.96 -1.59
N GLU A 22 -12.10 7.94 -2.93
CA GLU A 22 -12.67 6.88 -3.76
C GLU A 22 -11.62 5.80 -4.06
N PRO A 23 -11.74 4.56 -3.53
CA PRO A 23 -10.74 3.52 -3.76
C PRO A 23 -10.59 3.15 -5.24
N ARG A 24 -11.64 3.37 -6.05
CA ARG A 24 -11.61 3.02 -7.48
C ARG A 24 -10.68 3.90 -8.31
N ASP A 25 -10.21 5.02 -7.76
CA ASP A 25 -9.29 5.93 -8.43
C ASP A 25 -7.85 5.38 -8.45
N SER A 26 -7.59 4.25 -7.79
CA SER A 26 -6.27 3.64 -7.70
C SER A 26 -6.30 2.14 -7.93
N HIS A 27 -5.21 1.62 -8.50
CA HIS A 27 -4.96 0.18 -8.53
C HIS A 27 -4.36 -0.27 -7.20
N TYR A 28 -4.81 -1.42 -6.70
CA TYR A 28 -4.23 -2.10 -5.55
C TYR A 28 -3.67 -3.44 -6.00
N LEU A 29 -2.36 -3.61 -5.90
CA LEU A 29 -1.66 -4.80 -6.33
C LEU A 29 -1.10 -5.52 -5.09
N SER A 30 -1.37 -6.81 -4.96
CA SER A 30 -0.69 -7.68 -3.99
C SER A 30 0.47 -8.40 -4.67
N LEU A 31 1.64 -8.39 -4.05
CA LEU A 31 2.82 -9.11 -4.53
C LEU A 31 2.85 -10.59 -4.11
N GLY A 32 2.18 -10.95 -3.01
CA GLY A 32 2.29 -12.30 -2.43
C GLY A 32 3.65 -12.53 -1.77
N GLY A 33 4.21 -11.51 -1.12
CA GLY A 33 5.57 -11.44 -0.59
C GLY A 33 6.28 -10.16 -1.05
N THR A 34 7.61 -10.20 -1.16
CA THR A 34 8.44 -9.02 -1.53
C THR A 34 9.07 -9.12 -2.93
N GLY A 35 8.55 -10.03 -3.76
CA GLY A 35 9.10 -10.31 -5.09
C GLY A 35 8.70 -9.27 -6.16
N PRO A 36 9.59 -8.95 -7.12
CA PRO A 36 9.34 -7.92 -8.14
C PRO A 36 8.41 -8.36 -9.26
N ARG A 37 8.30 -9.67 -9.54
CA ARG A 37 7.67 -10.20 -10.76
C ARG A 37 6.25 -9.69 -10.99
N ALA A 38 5.42 -9.66 -9.95
CA ALA A 38 4.05 -9.19 -10.06
C ALA A 38 3.98 -7.68 -10.38
N LEU A 39 4.83 -6.87 -9.74
CA LEU A 39 4.90 -5.43 -9.98
C LEU A 39 5.38 -5.11 -11.39
N MET A 40 6.47 -5.74 -11.82
CA MET A 40 7.06 -5.48 -13.14
C MET A 40 6.08 -5.85 -14.24
N GLN A 41 5.47 -7.05 -14.17
CA GLN A 41 4.46 -7.46 -15.13
C GLN A 41 3.27 -6.50 -15.16
N PHE A 42 2.74 -6.13 -13.99
CA PHE A 42 1.61 -5.22 -13.90
C PHE A 42 1.92 -3.86 -14.53
N LEU A 43 3.12 -3.31 -14.30
CA LEU A 43 3.52 -2.03 -14.87
C LEU A 43 3.64 -2.10 -16.40
N HIS A 44 4.19 -3.19 -16.95
CA HIS A 44 4.26 -3.42 -18.40
C HIS A 44 2.87 -3.56 -19.03
N ASP A 45 1.96 -4.26 -18.37
CA ASP A 45 0.58 -4.46 -18.86
C ASP A 45 -0.28 -3.18 -18.77
N HIS A 46 0.09 -2.24 -17.89
CA HIS A 46 -0.68 -1.01 -17.61
C HIS A 46 0.16 0.25 -17.81
N PRO A 47 0.41 0.67 -19.07
CA PRO A 47 1.29 1.81 -19.38
C PRO A 47 0.78 3.15 -18.83
N CYS A 48 -0.51 3.27 -18.53
CA CYS A 48 -1.10 4.46 -17.91
C CYS A 48 -0.65 4.70 -16.46
N VAL A 49 -0.12 3.67 -15.78
CA VAL A 49 0.32 3.78 -14.38
C VAL A 49 1.70 4.43 -14.33
N THR A 50 1.75 5.68 -13.86
CA THR A 50 3.00 6.47 -13.80
C THR A 50 3.50 6.71 -12.38
N GLN A 51 2.76 6.28 -11.37
CA GLN A 51 3.11 6.47 -9.96
C GLN A 51 2.86 5.18 -9.18
N VAL A 52 3.82 4.82 -8.33
CA VAL A 52 3.79 3.61 -7.52
C VAL A 52 4.02 4.00 -6.06
N SER A 53 3.10 3.60 -5.18
CA SER A 53 3.32 3.65 -3.74
C SER A 53 3.58 2.24 -3.23
N LEU A 54 4.75 2.04 -2.64
CA LEU A 54 5.22 0.75 -2.12
C LEU A 54 4.85 0.64 -0.63
N CYS A 55 3.83 -0.14 -0.36
CA CYS A 55 3.16 -0.30 0.93
C CYS A 55 3.45 -1.69 1.53
N LEU A 56 4.72 -2.06 1.64
CA LEU A 56 5.16 -3.31 2.26
C LEU A 56 5.23 -3.20 3.79
N ASP A 57 5.42 -4.34 4.45
CA ASP A 57 5.52 -4.43 5.90
C ASP A 57 6.61 -3.50 6.46
N ASN A 58 6.33 -2.93 7.63
CA ASN A 58 7.28 -2.14 8.41
C ASN A 58 8.24 -3.05 9.20
N ASP A 59 8.86 -3.99 8.50
CA ASP A 59 9.91 -4.86 9.02
C ASP A 59 11.12 -4.92 8.09
N LYS A 60 12.16 -5.63 8.50
CA LYS A 60 13.41 -5.70 7.75
C LYS A 60 13.24 -6.29 6.35
N ALA A 61 12.31 -7.23 6.16
CA ALA A 61 12.07 -7.85 4.86
C ALA A 61 11.29 -6.91 3.95
N GLY A 62 10.23 -6.28 4.47
CA GLY A 62 9.44 -5.29 3.73
C GLY A 62 10.27 -4.08 3.29
N LEU A 63 11.07 -3.49 4.19
CA LEU A 63 11.92 -2.33 3.85
C LEU A 63 12.98 -2.67 2.77
N LYS A 64 13.62 -3.83 2.87
CA LYS A 64 14.53 -4.32 1.80
C LYS A 64 13.79 -4.59 0.50
N GLY A 65 12.55 -5.08 0.59
CA GLY A 65 11.67 -5.25 -0.57
C GLY A 65 11.41 -3.92 -1.26
N ILE A 66 11.11 -2.86 -0.52
CA ILE A 66 10.88 -1.51 -1.06
C ILE A 66 12.12 -1.01 -1.81
N GLU A 67 13.31 -1.12 -1.21
CA GLU A 67 14.58 -0.74 -1.85
C GLU A 67 14.80 -1.52 -3.15
N ARG A 68 14.66 -2.84 -3.09
CA ARG A 68 14.83 -3.72 -4.25
C ARG A 68 13.85 -3.36 -5.38
N LEU A 69 12.56 -3.25 -5.08
CA LEU A 69 11.53 -2.92 -6.08
C LEU A 69 11.79 -1.57 -6.74
N THR A 70 12.26 -0.59 -5.96
CA THR A 70 12.65 0.72 -6.49
C THR A 70 13.80 0.59 -7.49
N GLN A 71 14.82 -0.21 -7.17
CA GLN A 71 15.94 -0.49 -8.08
C GLN A 71 15.50 -1.24 -9.34
N GLU A 72 14.62 -2.24 -9.22
CA GLU A 72 14.11 -3.00 -10.38
C GLU A 72 13.35 -2.10 -11.36
N ILE A 73 12.52 -1.16 -10.86
CA ILE A 73 11.84 -0.16 -11.70
C ILE A 73 12.84 0.78 -12.36
N GLN A 74 13.88 1.21 -11.64
CA GLN A 74 14.89 2.14 -12.16
C GLN A 74 15.84 1.49 -13.17
N ASN A 75 16.11 0.20 -13.05
CA ASN A 75 16.99 -0.55 -13.95
C ASN A 75 16.28 -0.96 -15.25
N ASP A 76 14.96 -0.99 -15.26
CA ASP A 76 14.17 -1.23 -16.47
C ASP A 76 14.11 0.06 -17.31
N ALA A 77 14.62 0.00 -18.55
CA ALA A 77 14.75 1.16 -19.42
C ALA A 77 13.41 1.81 -19.80
N GLU A 78 12.35 1.01 -19.92
CA GLU A 78 11.01 1.54 -20.24
C GLU A 78 10.38 2.15 -18.98
N LEU A 79 10.42 1.40 -17.87
CA LEU A 79 9.76 1.83 -16.65
C LEU A 79 10.44 3.05 -16.01
N SER A 80 11.77 3.13 -16.05
CA SER A 80 12.53 4.26 -15.50
C SER A 80 12.20 5.59 -16.16
N GLY A 81 11.91 5.61 -17.46
CA GLY A 81 11.47 6.80 -18.18
C GLY A 81 10.00 7.18 -17.95
N ARG A 82 9.15 6.17 -17.66
CA ARG A 82 7.69 6.33 -17.58
C ARG A 82 7.15 6.51 -16.16
N VAL A 83 7.67 5.75 -15.20
CA VAL A 83 7.26 5.80 -13.79
C VAL A 83 7.94 6.99 -13.13
N LYS A 84 7.17 8.06 -12.95
CA LYS A 84 7.67 9.35 -12.46
C LYS A 84 7.90 9.37 -10.95
N LEU A 85 7.20 8.52 -10.21
CA LEU A 85 7.27 8.48 -8.76
C LEU A 85 7.19 7.04 -8.26
N VAL A 86 8.18 6.65 -7.46
CA VAL A 86 8.16 5.45 -6.63
C VAL A 86 8.28 5.91 -5.18
N TYR A 87 7.18 5.85 -4.43
CA TYR A 87 7.10 6.37 -3.07
C TYR A 87 7.12 5.25 -2.03
N PRO A 88 8.14 5.17 -1.15
CA PRO A 88 8.18 4.23 -0.04
C PRO A 88 7.15 4.65 1.01
N ASN A 89 6.18 3.78 1.31
CA ASN A 89 5.05 4.10 2.19
C ASN A 89 4.66 2.91 3.09
N PRO A 90 5.56 2.45 3.98
CA PRO A 90 5.21 1.45 4.98
C PRO A 90 4.12 1.98 5.95
N PRO A 91 3.39 1.11 6.66
CA PRO A 91 2.37 1.54 7.61
C PRO A 91 2.99 2.41 8.73
N LYS A 92 2.31 3.51 9.08
CA LYS A 92 2.81 4.47 10.08
C LYS A 92 2.79 3.93 11.51
N LEU A 93 1.91 2.96 11.78
CA LEU A 93 1.76 2.28 13.06
C LEU A 93 1.45 0.81 12.80
N GLY A 94 1.94 -0.09 13.65
CA GLY A 94 1.83 -1.53 13.43
C GLY A 94 2.83 -2.06 12.41
N LYS A 95 2.81 -3.37 12.20
CA LYS A 95 3.67 -4.11 11.28
C LYS A 95 3.20 -3.99 9.83
N ASP A 96 1.91 -4.19 9.61
CA ASP A 96 1.28 -4.27 8.29
C ASP A 96 0.06 -3.32 8.19
N TYR A 97 -0.51 -3.20 6.99
CA TYR A 97 -1.62 -2.26 6.77
C TYR A 97 -2.95 -2.77 7.35
N ASN A 98 -3.10 -4.09 7.50
CA ASN A 98 -4.24 -4.67 8.20
C ASN A 98 -4.23 -4.33 9.71
N GLU A 99 -3.07 -4.39 10.36
CA GLU A 99 -2.89 -3.96 11.74
C GLU A 99 -3.14 -2.46 11.88
N PHE A 100 -2.60 -1.65 10.97
CA PHE A 100 -2.84 -0.20 10.92
C PHE A 100 -4.34 0.12 10.82
N LEU A 101 -5.08 -0.59 9.95
CA LEU A 101 -6.53 -0.45 9.83
C LEU A 101 -7.25 -0.87 11.11
N CYS A 102 -6.86 -2.00 11.72
CA CYS A 102 -7.45 -2.46 12.97
C CYS A 102 -7.30 -1.42 14.10
N ILE A 103 -6.14 -0.76 14.20
CA ILE A 103 -5.90 0.32 15.16
C ILE A 103 -6.88 1.48 14.92
N HIS A 104 -7.03 1.92 13.67
CA HIS A 104 -7.96 3.01 13.30
C HIS A 104 -9.42 2.68 13.64
N VAL A 105 -9.87 1.49 13.26
CA VAL A 105 -11.26 1.05 13.50
C VAL A 105 -11.54 0.90 14.99
N LYS A 106 -10.59 0.36 15.77
CA LYS A 106 -10.72 0.25 17.23
C LYS A 106 -10.82 1.64 17.88
N ALA A 107 -9.95 2.57 17.50
CA ALA A 107 -9.99 3.94 18.03
C ALA A 107 -11.33 4.63 17.74
N ALA A 108 -11.83 4.53 16.51
CA ALA A 108 -13.12 5.09 16.11
C ALA A 108 -14.30 4.50 16.92
N ARG A 109 -14.32 3.17 17.11
CA ARG A 109 -15.36 2.48 17.89
C ARG A 109 -15.34 2.88 19.37
N THR A 110 -14.16 3.01 19.97
CA THR A 110 -14.02 3.45 21.36
C THR A 110 -14.53 4.87 21.54
N ALA A 111 -14.16 5.78 20.63
CA ALA A 111 -14.65 7.16 20.66
C ALA A 111 -16.17 7.25 20.51
N GLN A 112 -16.77 6.41 19.64
CA GLN A 112 -18.22 6.36 19.49
C GLN A 112 -18.92 5.85 20.76
N ARG A 113 -18.42 4.76 21.36
CA ARG A 113 -18.98 4.23 22.63
C ARG A 113 -18.93 5.23 23.77
N GLN A 114 -17.84 6.02 23.88
CA GLN A 114 -17.72 7.07 24.89
C GLN A 114 -18.74 8.19 24.68
N ARG A 115 -19.03 8.56 23.42
CA ARG A 115 -20.07 9.55 23.10
C ARG A 115 -21.47 9.04 23.43
N ASP A 116 -21.76 7.79 23.09
CA ASP A 116 -23.08 7.20 23.29
C ASP A 116 -23.38 6.92 24.78
N GLY A 117 -22.36 6.60 25.58
CA GLY A 117 -22.51 6.40 27.03
C GLY A 117 -22.50 7.68 27.87
N ALA A 118 -22.12 8.82 27.28
CA ALA A 118 -22.16 10.14 27.93
C ALA A 118 -23.47 10.91 27.66
N ARG A 119 -24.42 10.27 26.98
CA ARG A 119 -25.70 10.85 26.54
C ARG A 119 -26.86 10.18 27.27
#